data_AF-A0A830EYT1-F1
#
_entry.id   AF-A0A830EYT1-F1
#
_cell.length_a   1.000
_cell.length_b   1.000
_cell.length_c   1.000
_cell.angle_alpha   90.00
_cell.angle_beta   90.00
_cell.angle_gamma   90.00
#
_symmetry.space_group_name_H-M   'P 1'
#
loop_
_entity.id
_entity.type
_entity.pdbx_description
1 polymer ?
#
loop_
_entity_poly.entity_id
_entity_poly.type
_entity_poly.pdbx_seq_one_letter_code
_entity_poly.pdbx_strand_id
1 'polypeptide(L)'
;MRRRHLLLSTSSLIAFSGCGRNPTESAETKTETGDERATEATGEQVTVSGQVRPTESPSPPSKAFTCDKRDFVRHPPMYDPDRIKWGDTGTVSLRIDQTTFEYGDTAQITLTNTTDSRISTGLKQTYQIERFTDDGWQDVRGKTGGDEIQYVDMGSEPAPGVIYEWSLRLTEAGLVAGDKEFTVCPELVSGRYRFVYWTVDAPVAVAFDLTR
;
A
#
# COMPACT_ATOMS: atom_id res chain seq x y z
N MET A 1 16.42 -39.55 29.37
CA MET A 1 16.17 -40.62 28.38
C MET A 1 15.29 -40.02 27.28
N ARG A 2 15.44 -40.26 25.97
CA ARG A 2 16.38 -41.07 25.17
C ARG A 2 17.05 -40.20 24.09
N ARG A 3 18.32 -40.45 23.77
CA ARG A 3 18.90 -40.06 22.46
C ARG A 3 18.39 -41.01 21.37
N ARG A 4 18.32 -40.55 20.12
CA ARG A 4 18.79 -41.31 18.95
C ARG A 4 19.15 -40.36 17.78
N HIS A 5 20.36 -40.55 17.27
CA HIS A 5 20.90 -39.93 16.06
C HIS A 5 20.56 -40.78 14.81
N LEU A 6 21.15 -40.39 13.67
CA LEU A 6 21.36 -41.13 12.41
C LEU A 6 20.22 -40.92 11.38
N LEU A 7 20.49 -40.73 10.08
CA LEU A 7 21.75 -40.58 9.32
C LEU A 7 21.47 -39.88 7.96
N LEU A 8 22.53 -39.47 7.25
CA LEU A 8 22.46 -39.00 5.86
C LEU A 8 22.14 -40.15 4.90
N SER A 9 21.64 -39.83 3.69
CA SER A 9 21.95 -40.61 2.49
C SER A 9 21.99 -39.71 1.25
N THR A 10 22.79 -40.11 0.26
CA THR A 10 23.25 -39.30 -0.87
C THR A 10 22.74 -39.78 -2.23
N SER A 11 22.73 -38.83 -3.18
CA SER A 11 22.71 -38.91 -4.65
C SER A 11 22.83 -40.27 -5.35
N SER A 12 22.15 -40.41 -6.50
CA SER A 12 22.69 -41.11 -7.67
C SER A 12 22.10 -40.62 -8.99
N LEU A 13 22.94 -40.67 -10.02
CA LEU A 13 22.67 -40.28 -11.42
C LEU A 13 22.03 -41.45 -12.19
N ILE A 14 21.34 -41.14 -13.30
CA ILE A 14 21.03 -42.13 -14.34
C ILE A 14 21.66 -41.64 -15.65
N ALA A 15 22.51 -42.47 -16.24
CA ALA A 15 23.02 -42.30 -17.60
C ALA A 15 22.33 -43.34 -18.51
N PHE A 16 22.03 -42.95 -19.75
CA PHE A 16 21.65 -43.88 -20.81
C PHE A 16 22.60 -43.74 -21.99
N SER A 17 23.25 -44.84 -22.35
CA SER A 17 24.07 -44.97 -23.55
C SER A 17 23.26 -45.62 -24.67
N GLY A 18 23.37 -45.11 -25.89
CA GLY A 18 22.82 -45.72 -27.09
C GLY A 18 23.69 -45.39 -28.31
N CYS A 19 24.23 -46.40 -28.99
CA CYS A 19 25.23 -46.24 -30.04
C CYS A 19 24.61 -46.32 -31.46
N GLY A 20 25.17 -45.57 -32.41
CA GLY A 20 24.87 -45.70 -33.85
C GLY A 20 25.86 -44.94 -34.75
N ARG A 21 26.26 -45.56 -35.86
CA ARG A 21 27.26 -45.13 -36.88
C ARG A 21 26.85 -45.74 -38.23
N ASN A 22 27.19 -45.28 -39.43
CA ASN A 22 27.97 -44.14 -40.01
C ASN A 22 27.58 -44.09 -41.53
N PRO A 23 28.18 -43.29 -42.44
CA PRO A 23 28.88 -41.99 -42.39
C PRO A 23 28.38 -40.98 -43.48
N THR A 24 29.03 -39.80 -43.57
CA THR A 24 29.31 -38.93 -44.76
C THR A 24 28.29 -38.80 -45.92
N GLU A 25 27.76 -37.58 -46.16
CA GLU A 25 27.99 -36.78 -47.40
C GLU A 25 27.55 -35.31 -47.19
N SER A 26 28.04 -34.38 -48.03
CA SER A 26 27.90 -32.92 -47.90
C SER A 26 26.56 -32.35 -48.35
N ALA A 27 26.06 -31.32 -47.67
CA ALA A 27 25.19 -30.31 -48.25
C ALA A 27 25.40 -28.95 -47.55
N GLU A 28 25.74 -27.91 -48.32
CA GLU A 28 25.68 -26.53 -47.86
C GLU A 28 24.21 -26.10 -47.70
N THR A 29 23.86 -25.50 -46.56
CA THR A 29 22.60 -24.77 -46.42
C THR A 29 22.89 -23.40 -45.83
N LYS A 30 22.86 -22.39 -46.71
CA LYS A 30 22.90 -20.97 -46.39
C LYS A 30 21.48 -20.49 -46.14
N THR A 31 21.10 -20.22 -44.89
CA THR A 31 19.86 -19.49 -44.59
C THR A 31 20.05 -18.53 -43.42
N GLU A 32 19.60 -17.31 -43.67
CA GLU A 32 19.58 -16.08 -42.90
C GLU A 32 19.74 -16.14 -41.37
N THR A 33 20.72 -15.39 -40.87
CA THR A 33 20.69 -14.81 -39.53
C THR A 33 19.50 -13.85 -39.45
N GLY A 34 18.41 -14.27 -38.82
CA GLY A 34 17.35 -13.37 -38.41
C GLY A 34 17.90 -12.42 -37.35
N ASP A 35 18.08 -11.15 -37.71
CA ASP A 35 18.41 -10.08 -36.78
C ASP A 35 17.14 -9.76 -35.96
N GLU A 36 16.88 -10.58 -34.93
CA GLU A 36 15.89 -10.30 -33.90
C GLU A 36 16.37 -9.08 -33.11
N ARG A 37 16.11 -7.90 -33.68
CA ARG A 37 16.24 -6.62 -33.04
C ARG A 37 15.29 -6.59 -31.85
N ALA A 38 15.79 -7.04 -30.71
CA ALA A 38 15.17 -6.89 -29.41
C ALA A 38 14.81 -5.41 -29.27
N THR A 39 13.54 -5.10 -29.45
CA THR A 39 13.03 -3.77 -29.21
C THR A 39 12.93 -3.68 -27.71
N GLU A 40 13.98 -3.20 -27.06
CA GLU A 40 13.92 -2.78 -25.66
C GLU A 40 12.78 -1.78 -25.57
N ALA A 41 11.64 -2.24 -25.07
CA ALA A 41 10.57 -1.37 -24.64
C ALA A 41 11.13 -0.61 -23.44
N THR A 42 11.70 0.58 -23.71
CA THR A 42 12.09 1.53 -22.69
C THR A 42 10.80 1.98 -22.01
N GLY A 43 10.37 1.21 -21.01
CA GLY A 43 9.17 1.49 -20.25
C GLY A 43 9.31 2.87 -19.63
N GLU A 44 8.42 3.78 -20.03
CA GLU A 44 8.31 5.13 -19.46
C GLU A 44 8.09 4.96 -17.94
N GLN A 45 9.15 5.12 -17.15
CA GLN A 45 9.05 4.92 -15.71
C GLN A 45 8.15 5.99 -15.13
N VAL A 46 7.02 5.57 -14.56
CA VAL A 46 6.03 6.48 -13.97
C VAL A 46 6.70 7.29 -12.86
N THR A 47 6.97 8.57 -13.13
CA THR A 47 7.58 9.45 -12.14
C THR A 47 6.57 9.77 -11.05
N VAL A 48 6.95 9.53 -9.79
CA VAL A 48 6.09 9.78 -8.62
C VAL A 48 6.74 10.83 -7.73
N SER A 49 6.06 11.96 -7.54
CA SER A 49 6.51 13.09 -6.74
C SER A 49 5.83 13.14 -5.36
N GLY A 50 6.44 13.85 -4.43
CA GLY A 50 5.96 13.98 -3.05
C GLY A 50 6.73 13.11 -2.04
N GLN A 51 6.26 13.15 -0.80
CA GLN A 51 6.87 12.54 0.38
C GLN A 51 6.12 11.27 0.82
N VAL A 52 6.73 10.53 1.75
CA VAL A 52 6.12 9.33 2.35
C VAL A 52 5.81 9.51 3.83
N ARG A 53 6.76 10.04 4.62
CA ARG A 53 6.61 10.27 6.06
C ARG A 53 7.73 11.17 6.60
N PRO A 54 7.55 11.84 7.75
CA PRO A 54 8.65 12.41 8.50
C PRO A 54 9.76 11.37 8.75
N THR A 55 11.02 11.81 8.70
CA THR A 55 12.20 10.96 8.97
C THR A 55 12.41 10.69 10.45
N GLU A 56 12.02 11.65 11.30
CA GLU A 56 12.06 11.57 12.75
C GLU A 56 11.02 10.59 13.30
N SER A 57 11.30 9.93 14.42
CA SER A 57 10.30 9.14 15.16
C SER A 57 9.13 10.02 15.62
N PRO A 58 7.90 9.49 15.74
CA PRO A 58 6.80 10.26 16.30
C PRO A 58 7.11 10.67 17.73
N SER A 59 6.78 11.91 18.07
CA SER A 59 6.72 12.32 19.48
C SER A 59 5.60 11.56 20.19
N PRO A 60 5.74 11.24 21.49
CA PRO A 60 4.67 10.66 22.29
C PRO A 60 3.38 11.50 22.20
N PRO A 61 2.20 10.86 22.25
CA PRO A 61 0.93 11.58 22.12
C PRO A 61 0.77 12.61 23.25
N SER A 62 0.64 13.88 22.87
CA SER A 62 0.45 15.04 23.77
C SER A 62 -0.82 15.00 24.62
N LYS A 63 -1.78 14.15 24.25
CA LYS A 63 -3.09 13.98 24.87
C LYS A 63 -3.63 12.57 24.61
N ALA A 64 -4.29 12.01 25.61
CA ALA A 64 -5.05 10.76 25.51
C ALA A 64 -6.10 10.84 24.38
N PHE A 65 -6.36 9.71 23.71
CA PHE A 65 -7.19 9.65 22.51
C PHE A 65 -8.62 9.15 22.78
N THR A 66 -9.21 9.64 23.87
CA THR A 66 -10.55 9.28 24.32
C THR A 66 -11.62 10.11 23.62
N CYS A 67 -12.73 9.47 23.23
CA CYS A 67 -13.91 10.16 22.71
C CYS A 67 -15.02 10.16 23.76
N ASP A 68 -15.47 11.34 24.17
CA ASP A 68 -16.50 11.49 25.21
C ASP A 68 -17.95 11.44 24.63
N LYS A 69 -18.10 11.28 23.31
CA LYS A 69 -19.43 11.14 22.67
C LYS A 69 -20.03 9.77 23.02
N ARG A 70 -21.21 9.79 23.64
CA ARG A 70 -21.99 8.58 23.95
C ARG A 70 -22.28 7.78 22.67
N ASP A 71 -22.23 6.46 22.76
CA ASP A 71 -22.46 5.51 21.66
C ASP A 71 -21.56 5.73 20.42
N PHE A 72 -20.37 6.32 20.58
CA PHE A 72 -19.38 6.44 19.52
C PHE A 72 -18.60 5.14 19.32
N VAL A 73 -18.65 4.61 18.09
CA VAL A 73 -17.85 3.48 17.64
C VAL A 73 -16.76 4.02 16.73
N ARG A 74 -15.50 3.95 17.17
CA ARG A 74 -14.32 4.31 16.36
C ARG A 74 -14.24 3.38 15.14
N HIS A 75 -13.83 3.91 14.00
CA HIS A 75 -13.62 3.11 12.81
C HIS A 75 -12.57 2.02 13.07
N PRO A 76 -12.90 0.72 12.97
CA PRO A 76 -11.94 -0.35 13.20
C PRO A 76 -10.92 -0.41 12.05
N PRO A 77 -9.73 -1.01 12.25
CA PRO A 77 -8.83 -1.32 11.15
C PRO A 77 -9.50 -2.27 10.14
N MET A 78 -9.54 -1.89 8.86
CA MET A 78 -10.09 -2.72 7.77
C MET A 78 -9.05 -3.68 7.15
N TYR A 79 -7.90 -3.80 7.80
CA TYR A 79 -6.72 -4.46 7.28
C TYR A 79 -5.83 -4.95 8.42
N ASP A 80 -4.88 -5.83 8.11
CA ASP A 80 -3.85 -6.31 9.03
C ASP A 80 -2.72 -5.26 9.17
N PRO A 81 -2.51 -4.65 10.37
CA PRO A 81 -1.50 -3.61 10.57
C PRO A 81 -0.06 -4.05 10.26
N ASP A 82 0.27 -5.33 10.41
CA ASP A 82 1.62 -5.85 10.18
C ASP A 82 1.95 -5.94 8.68
N ARG A 83 0.94 -5.82 7.81
CA ARG A 83 1.10 -5.87 6.34
C ARG A 83 1.35 -4.51 5.68
N ILE A 84 1.24 -3.39 6.41
CA ILE A 84 1.38 -2.05 5.84
C ILE A 84 2.74 -1.86 5.14
N LYS A 85 2.71 -1.22 3.96
CA LYS A 85 3.87 -0.66 3.28
C LYS A 85 3.86 0.86 3.36
N TRP A 86 5.04 1.46 3.53
CA TRP A 86 5.19 2.90 3.56
C TRP A 86 5.54 3.41 2.17
N GLY A 87 4.66 4.23 1.58
CA GLY A 87 4.86 4.83 0.27
C GLY A 87 4.65 3.86 -0.90
N ASP A 88 5.35 2.72 -0.95
CA ASP A 88 5.42 1.88 -2.15
C ASP A 88 5.06 0.41 -1.88
N THR A 89 4.28 -0.19 -2.78
CA THR A 89 4.05 -1.65 -2.87
C THR A 89 4.74 -2.23 -4.11
N GLY A 90 4.40 -3.45 -4.53
CA GLY A 90 4.86 -3.99 -5.81
C GLY A 90 4.11 -3.42 -7.02
N THR A 91 3.02 -2.67 -6.81
CA THR A 91 2.08 -2.24 -7.86
C THR A 91 1.67 -0.76 -7.78
N VAL A 92 1.74 -0.15 -6.60
CA VAL A 92 1.36 1.26 -6.40
C VAL A 92 2.38 2.06 -5.61
N SER A 93 2.39 3.36 -5.87
CA SER A 93 3.01 4.37 -5.03
C SER A 93 1.96 5.35 -4.50
N LEU A 94 1.94 5.53 -3.18
CA LEU A 94 1.20 6.54 -2.46
C LEU A 94 2.16 7.64 -2.00
N ARG A 95 1.81 8.91 -2.23
CA ARG A 95 2.60 10.08 -1.78
C ARG A 95 1.71 11.14 -1.17
N ILE A 96 2.30 11.95 -0.30
CA ILE A 96 1.73 13.18 0.25
C ILE A 96 2.60 14.38 -0.14
N ASP A 97 2.01 15.53 -0.40
CA ASP A 97 2.75 16.74 -0.78
C ASP A 97 3.73 17.23 0.28
N GLN A 98 3.31 17.24 1.56
CA GLN A 98 4.13 17.65 2.71
C GLN A 98 4.03 16.63 3.86
N THR A 99 5.01 16.65 4.76
CA THR A 99 5.03 15.78 5.97
C THR A 99 4.74 16.53 7.26
N THR A 100 4.48 17.84 7.19
CA THR A 100 4.21 18.72 8.33
C THR A 100 3.15 19.72 7.91
N PHE A 101 2.11 19.85 8.73
CA PHE A 101 0.97 20.73 8.49
C PHE A 101 0.49 21.42 9.77
N GLU A 102 -0.19 22.53 9.62
CA GLU A 102 -0.97 23.20 10.67
C GLU A 102 -2.46 22.83 10.58
N TYR A 103 -3.17 22.94 11.71
CA TYR A 103 -4.62 22.75 11.74
C TYR A 103 -5.31 23.75 10.80
N GLY A 104 -6.10 23.23 9.86
CA GLY A 104 -6.73 24.05 8.82
C GLY A 104 -6.07 23.98 7.44
N ASP A 105 -4.85 23.46 7.34
CA ASP A 105 -4.17 23.18 6.07
C ASP A 105 -4.89 22.09 5.26
N THR A 106 -4.47 21.88 4.02
CA THR A 106 -4.98 20.83 3.14
C THR A 106 -3.84 19.94 2.68
N ALA A 107 -3.85 18.68 3.10
CA ALA A 107 -2.93 17.66 2.62
C ALA A 107 -3.39 17.14 1.25
N GLN A 108 -2.47 17.10 0.28
CA GLN A 108 -2.71 16.49 -1.03
C GLN A 108 -2.06 15.11 -1.06
N ILE A 109 -2.85 14.08 -1.35
CA ILE A 109 -2.40 12.68 -1.35
C ILE A 109 -2.71 12.06 -2.70
N THR A 110 -1.72 11.42 -3.32
CA THR A 110 -1.84 10.82 -4.65
C THR A 110 -1.47 9.34 -4.60
N LEU A 111 -2.37 8.48 -5.09
CA LEU A 111 -2.12 7.07 -5.36
C LEU A 111 -1.92 6.86 -6.86
N THR A 112 -0.81 6.22 -7.22
CA THR A 112 -0.35 6.01 -8.60
C THR A 112 -0.11 4.53 -8.85
N ASN A 113 -0.68 4.00 -9.93
CA ASN A 113 -0.31 2.69 -10.49
C ASN A 113 1.06 2.84 -11.17
N THR A 114 2.04 2.10 -10.68
CA THR A 114 3.43 2.14 -11.18
C THR A 114 3.79 0.96 -12.09
N THR A 115 2.83 0.08 -12.38
CA THR A 115 3.00 -0.99 -13.37
C THR A 115 2.74 -0.49 -14.80
N ASP A 116 2.99 -1.35 -15.78
CA ASP A 116 2.67 -1.16 -17.21
C ASP A 116 1.25 -1.63 -17.59
N SER A 117 0.48 -2.11 -16.62
CA SER A 117 -0.77 -2.85 -16.82
C SER A 117 -1.90 -2.31 -15.93
N ARG A 118 -3.13 -2.80 -16.12
CA ARG A 118 -4.24 -2.49 -15.20
C ARG A 118 -4.09 -3.30 -13.91
N ILE A 119 -4.36 -2.66 -12.78
CA ILE A 119 -4.38 -3.31 -11.46
C ILE A 119 -5.79 -3.26 -10.88
N SER A 120 -6.17 -4.25 -10.06
CA SER A 120 -7.41 -4.17 -9.29
C SER A 120 -7.21 -3.31 -8.04
N THR A 121 -8.15 -2.40 -7.79
CA THR A 121 -8.16 -1.52 -6.61
C THR A 121 -9.59 -1.28 -6.13
N GLY A 122 -9.79 -1.00 -4.85
CA GLY A 122 -11.11 -0.63 -4.30
C GLY A 122 -11.62 0.75 -4.73
N LEU A 123 -12.62 1.27 -4.03
CA LEU A 123 -13.18 2.59 -4.31
C LEU A 123 -12.41 3.72 -3.61
N LYS A 124 -12.40 4.93 -4.19
CA LYS A 124 -11.68 6.09 -3.64
C LYS A 124 -11.93 6.39 -2.15
N GLN A 125 -13.08 6.05 -1.59
CA GLN A 125 -13.42 6.28 -0.18
C GLN A 125 -12.93 5.19 0.81
N THR A 126 -12.29 4.10 0.35
CA THR A 126 -11.74 3.04 1.24
C THR A 126 -10.36 3.42 1.79
N TYR A 127 -10.33 4.49 2.59
CA TYR A 127 -9.14 4.96 3.30
C TYR A 127 -9.39 5.22 4.79
N GLN A 128 -8.34 5.06 5.60
CA GLN A 128 -8.31 5.38 7.02
C GLN A 128 -7.42 6.60 7.29
N ILE A 129 -7.80 7.41 8.29
CA ILE A 129 -6.99 8.53 8.78
C ILE A 129 -6.74 8.30 10.25
N GLU A 130 -5.52 7.97 10.62
CA GLU A 130 -5.21 7.40 11.92
C GLU A 130 -4.19 8.25 12.67
N ARG A 131 -4.41 8.44 13.97
CA ARG A 131 -3.46 9.10 14.87
C ARG A 131 -2.58 8.04 15.54
N PHE A 132 -1.32 8.38 15.79
CA PHE A 132 -0.45 7.60 16.66
C PHE A 132 -0.77 7.87 18.14
N THR A 133 -1.01 6.81 18.92
CA THR A 133 -1.38 6.84 20.33
C THR A 133 -0.56 5.83 21.12
N ASP A 134 -0.69 5.82 22.45
CA ASP A 134 -0.02 4.84 23.33
C ASP A 134 -0.52 3.41 23.06
N ASP A 135 -1.75 3.26 22.55
CA ASP A 135 -2.37 2.00 22.12
C ASP A 135 -2.11 1.70 20.62
N GLY A 136 -1.16 2.39 19.99
CA GLY A 136 -0.83 2.23 18.58
C GLY A 136 -1.60 3.18 17.66
N TRP A 137 -1.92 2.72 16.44
CA TRP A 137 -2.61 3.56 15.44
C TRP A 137 -4.12 3.39 15.53
N GLN A 138 -4.87 4.49 15.57
CA GLN A 138 -6.32 4.48 15.71
C GLN A 138 -6.97 5.54 14.81
N ASP A 139 -8.01 5.18 14.05
CA ASP A 139 -8.70 6.12 13.14
C ASP A 139 -9.34 7.27 13.92
N VAL A 140 -9.20 8.50 13.42
CA VAL A 140 -9.74 9.71 14.04
C VAL A 140 -11.26 9.82 13.87
N ARG A 141 -11.82 9.06 12.94
CA ARG A 141 -13.24 9.00 12.62
C ARG A 141 -13.89 7.78 13.27
N GLY A 142 -15.20 7.86 13.35
CA GLY A 142 -16.12 6.81 13.76
C GLY A 142 -17.53 7.33 13.61
N LYS A 143 -18.52 6.53 14.00
CA LYS A 143 -19.93 6.96 13.95
C LYS A 143 -20.61 6.84 15.30
N THR A 144 -21.70 7.57 15.47
CA THR A 144 -22.59 7.44 16.63
C THR A 144 -23.85 6.71 16.18
N GLY A 145 -24.22 5.65 16.90
CA GLY A 145 -25.27 4.71 16.48
C GLY A 145 -24.72 3.30 16.33
N GLY A 146 -25.58 2.30 16.53
CA GLY A 146 -25.19 0.90 16.69
C GLY A 146 -24.96 0.10 15.42
N ASP A 147 -25.07 0.70 14.24
CA ASP A 147 -24.84 0.03 12.97
C ASP A 147 -23.34 -0.25 12.75
N GLU A 148 -23.02 -1.35 12.08
CA GLU A 148 -21.63 -1.63 11.70
C GLU A 148 -21.15 -0.65 10.61
N ILE A 149 -19.84 -0.37 10.56
CA ILE A 149 -19.24 0.34 9.43
C ILE A 149 -19.06 -0.68 8.32
N GLN A 150 -19.67 -0.43 7.16
CA GLN A 150 -19.66 -1.36 6.03
C GLN A 150 -19.20 -0.62 4.77
N TYR A 151 -18.48 -1.31 3.91
CA TYR A 151 -18.05 -0.82 2.62
C TYR A 151 -18.74 -1.61 1.51
N VAL A 152 -19.13 -0.90 0.45
CA VAL A 152 -19.57 -1.54 -0.79
C VAL A 152 -18.35 -2.22 -1.41
N ASP A 153 -18.38 -3.55 -1.49
CA ASP A 153 -17.35 -4.34 -2.16
C ASP A 153 -17.46 -4.18 -3.68
N MET A 154 -16.79 -3.16 -4.18
CA MET A 154 -16.67 -2.83 -5.60
C MET A 154 -15.22 -2.44 -5.91
N GLY A 155 -14.69 -3.01 -6.98
CA GLY A 155 -13.38 -2.66 -7.51
C GLY A 155 -13.45 -1.70 -8.69
N SER A 156 -12.30 -1.14 -9.04
CA SER A 156 -12.00 -0.51 -10.32
C SER A 156 -10.67 -1.04 -10.85
N GLU A 157 -10.45 -0.93 -12.17
CA GLU A 157 -9.25 -1.42 -12.85
C GLU A 157 -8.50 -0.27 -13.54
N PRO A 158 -7.88 0.68 -12.79
CA PRO A 158 -7.14 1.80 -13.36
C PRO A 158 -5.98 1.35 -14.25
N ALA A 159 -5.72 2.16 -15.28
CA ALA A 159 -4.53 2.04 -16.12
C ALA A 159 -3.26 2.51 -15.37
N PRO A 160 -2.05 2.37 -15.94
CA PRO A 160 -0.84 3.01 -15.43
C PRO A 160 -0.99 4.52 -15.20
N GLY A 161 -0.33 5.05 -14.18
CA GLY A 161 -0.42 6.47 -13.80
C GLY A 161 -1.35 6.73 -12.61
N VAL A 162 -1.77 7.98 -12.44
CA VAL A 162 -2.56 8.42 -11.26
C VAL A 162 -3.92 7.73 -11.21
N ILE A 163 -4.20 7.08 -10.08
CA ILE A 163 -5.46 6.40 -9.77
C ILE A 163 -6.40 7.37 -9.05
N TYR A 164 -5.94 7.90 -7.91
CA TYR A 164 -6.74 8.72 -7.00
C TYR A 164 -5.92 9.88 -6.43
N GLU A 165 -6.58 11.02 -6.30
CA GLU A 165 -6.08 12.20 -5.60
C GLU A 165 -7.07 12.59 -4.49
N TRP A 166 -6.62 12.63 -3.24
CA TRP A 166 -7.40 13.12 -2.11
C TRP A 166 -6.90 14.50 -1.70
N SER A 167 -7.84 15.40 -1.45
CA SER A 167 -7.58 16.73 -0.91
C SER A 167 -8.24 16.80 0.46
N LEU A 168 -7.44 16.68 1.52
CA LEU A 168 -7.92 16.49 2.89
C LEU A 168 -7.64 17.75 3.71
N ARG A 169 -8.67 18.55 3.95
CA ARG A 169 -8.55 19.69 4.85
C ARG A 169 -8.48 19.22 6.30
N LEU A 170 -7.37 19.48 6.98
CA LEU A 170 -7.02 18.98 8.30
C LEU A 170 -7.80 19.69 9.43
N THR A 171 -9.11 19.40 9.45
CA THR A 171 -10.13 19.89 10.38
C THR A 171 -11.19 18.80 10.53
N GLU A 172 -11.95 18.79 11.62
CA GLU A 172 -12.96 17.77 11.90
C GLU A 172 -13.97 17.62 10.75
N ALA A 173 -14.43 18.75 10.21
CA ALA A 173 -15.36 18.78 9.07
C ALA A 173 -14.70 18.38 7.74
N GLY A 174 -13.43 18.76 7.52
CA GLY A 174 -12.70 18.44 6.29
C GLY A 174 -12.39 16.96 6.14
N LEU A 175 -12.07 16.26 7.24
CA LEU A 175 -11.78 14.83 7.23
C LEU A 175 -13.03 13.93 7.03
N VAL A 176 -14.23 14.50 7.10
CA VAL A 176 -15.51 13.79 6.85
C VAL A 176 -16.34 14.46 5.74
N ALA A 177 -15.77 15.41 4.98
CA ALA A 177 -16.53 16.15 3.96
C ALA A 177 -17.14 15.26 2.86
N GLY A 178 -16.55 14.09 2.61
CA GLY A 178 -17.04 13.08 1.67
C GLY A 178 -17.96 12.01 2.26
N ASP A 179 -18.18 11.98 3.58
CA ASP A 179 -18.92 10.92 4.26
C ASP A 179 -19.76 11.47 5.41
N LYS A 180 -21.09 11.31 5.32
CA LYS A 180 -22.05 11.86 6.29
C LYS A 180 -22.29 10.95 7.49
N GLU A 181 -21.83 9.70 7.47
CA GLU A 181 -21.95 8.80 8.62
C GLU A 181 -20.81 9.01 9.61
N PHE A 182 -19.64 9.45 9.15
CA PHE A 182 -18.49 9.69 10.01
C PHE A 182 -18.51 11.04 10.73
N THR A 183 -18.04 11.02 11.97
CA THR A 183 -17.63 12.19 12.75
C THR A 183 -16.21 11.97 13.29
N VAL A 184 -15.42 13.04 13.35
CA VAL A 184 -14.13 13.01 14.06
C VAL A 184 -14.38 13.03 15.58
N CYS A 185 -13.65 12.19 16.33
CA CYS A 185 -13.66 12.20 17.79
C CYS A 185 -12.44 11.49 18.42
N PRO A 186 -11.74 12.09 19.40
CA PRO A 186 -11.82 13.50 19.81
C PRO A 186 -11.43 14.47 18.68
N GLU A 187 -11.51 15.78 18.93
CA GLU A 187 -10.93 16.79 18.02
C GLU A 187 -9.46 16.49 17.70
N LEU A 188 -9.01 16.99 16.54
CA LEU A 188 -7.63 16.90 16.09
C LEU A 188 -6.71 17.69 17.03
N VAL A 189 -5.59 17.07 17.39
CA VAL A 189 -4.56 17.64 18.27
C VAL A 189 -3.18 17.44 17.68
N SER A 190 -2.19 18.21 18.13
CA SER A 190 -0.81 18.11 17.67
C SER A 190 -0.24 16.70 17.90
N GLY A 191 0.47 16.16 16.89
CA GLY A 191 1.05 14.82 16.90
C GLY A 191 1.08 14.17 15.51
N ARG A 192 1.47 12.89 15.45
CA ARG A 192 1.60 12.17 14.18
C ARG A 192 0.30 11.52 13.73
N TYR A 193 0.01 11.66 12.44
CA TYR A 193 -1.09 11.03 11.73
C TYR A 193 -0.58 10.23 10.54
N ARG A 194 -1.40 9.30 10.04
CA ARG A 194 -1.20 8.62 8.77
C ARG A 194 -2.49 8.49 7.99
N PHE A 195 -2.37 8.50 6.68
CA PHE A 195 -3.41 8.08 5.75
C PHE A 195 -3.06 6.67 5.29
N VAL A 196 -4.04 5.76 5.32
CA VAL A 196 -3.88 4.36 4.88
C VAL A 196 -4.92 4.02 3.82
N TYR A 197 -4.49 3.51 2.68
CA TYR A 197 -5.36 2.95 1.65
C TYR A 197 -5.14 1.44 1.59
N TRP A 198 -6.19 0.65 1.85
CA TRP A 198 -6.04 -0.79 2.11
C TRP A 198 -6.49 -1.71 0.98
N THR A 199 -7.22 -1.19 0.00
CA THR A 199 -7.84 -1.98 -1.08
C THR A 199 -6.93 -2.10 -2.30
N VAL A 200 -5.72 -2.61 -2.06
CA VAL A 200 -4.63 -2.94 -3.01
C VAL A 200 -3.91 -4.21 -2.55
N ASP A 201 -2.89 -4.66 -3.28
CA ASP A 201 -2.11 -5.88 -2.99
C ASP A 201 -1.60 -5.97 -1.54
N ALA A 202 -1.11 -4.86 -1.00
CA ALA A 202 -0.81 -4.65 0.40
C ALA A 202 -1.26 -3.24 0.83
N PRO A 203 -1.80 -3.06 2.05
CA PRO A 203 -2.18 -1.74 2.54
C PRO A 203 -1.00 -0.77 2.46
N VAL A 204 -1.21 0.40 1.89
CA VAL A 204 -0.18 1.40 1.65
C VAL A 204 -0.49 2.68 2.44
N ALA A 205 0.54 3.24 3.08
CA ALA A 205 0.39 4.37 3.99
C ALA A 205 1.42 5.48 3.74
N VAL A 206 0.98 6.71 4.02
CA VAL A 206 1.82 7.91 4.16
C VAL A 206 1.53 8.57 5.51
N ALA A 207 2.52 9.21 6.11
CA ALA A 207 2.39 9.87 7.42
C ALA A 207 2.78 11.34 7.38
N PHE A 208 2.25 12.10 8.32
CA PHE A 208 2.53 13.52 8.51
C PHE A 208 2.36 13.90 9.97
N ASP A 209 3.04 14.96 10.40
CA ASP A 209 2.85 15.58 11.70
C ASP A 209 1.93 16.79 11.57
N LEU A 210 0.91 16.85 12.43
CA LEU A 210 -0.02 17.98 12.54
C LEU A 210 0.37 18.83 13.76
N THR A 211 0.32 20.15 13.59
CA THR A 211 0.48 21.14 14.66
C THR A 211 -0.81 21.94 14.84
N ARG A 212 -1.20 22.19 16.09
CA ARG A 212 -2.34 23.01 16.52
C ARG A 212 -1.92 23.82 17.75
#